data_AF-A0A1C6AVD8-F1
#
_entry.id   AF-A0A1C6AVD8-F1
#
_cell.length_a   1.000
_cell.length_b   1.000
_cell.length_c   1.000
_cell.angle_alpha   90.00
_cell.angle_beta   90.00
_cell.angle_gamma   90.00
#
_symmetry.space_group_name_H-M   'P 1'
#
loop_
_entity.id
_entity.type
_entity.pdbx_description
1 polymer ?
#
loop_
_entity_poly.entity_id
_entity_poly.type
_entity_poly.pdbx_seq_one_letter_code
_entity_poly.pdbx_strand_id
1 'polypeptide(L)'
;MRNLKRLGALLLTLALMLGLCGTTLAAVEDTGYSDVDANAWYAGAVEYVRDNGVMSGTSETTFSPNGTMTRAMLAVVLYRMAGSPAVSGSDSFTDTADGAWYSNAVRWASGEGIMSGYGGGLFGTNDPVNREQLAAILWRYAGSPTAFGVAVPYADESTISTYAVSAATWARENGIINGIDGNRFAPKSNATRAQVATILMNYLSGRQPAPDPAPNDETRVLVAYFSATGNTENVAGHLEAVLDADLYEIVPQEPYTSADLNYSSANSRAEREINDPSARPAISGGVDNMEDYDVVFLGYPIWWGQTPKIVYTFLESYDFDGKTIVPFCTSASSGIGSSATNLHDLAPDANWLSGQRFGGGASLSAVESWVNGLDLPAVAE
;
A
#
# COMPACT_ATOMS: atom_id res chain seq x y z
N MET A 1 70.82 25.11 -9.90
CA MET A 1 69.58 24.97 -9.09
C MET A 1 68.27 24.91 -9.89
N ARG A 2 68.23 25.27 -11.19
CA ARG A 2 66.99 25.27 -11.98
C ARG A 2 66.66 23.94 -12.68
N ASN A 3 67.63 23.03 -12.81
CA ASN A 3 67.44 21.71 -13.44
C ASN A 3 67.22 20.55 -12.45
N LEU A 4 67.38 20.78 -11.13
CA LEU A 4 67.12 19.76 -10.10
C LEU A 4 65.62 19.68 -9.72
N LYS A 5 64.84 20.72 -10.02
CA LYS A 5 63.38 20.73 -9.75
C LYS A 5 62.55 20.01 -10.82
N ARG A 6 63.14 19.66 -11.97
CA ARG A 6 62.46 18.92 -13.04
C ARG A 6 62.66 17.40 -12.97
N LEU A 7 63.65 16.90 -12.23
CA LEU A 7 63.81 15.46 -11.98
C LEU A 7 62.90 14.92 -10.86
N GLY A 8 62.53 15.76 -9.89
CA GLY A 8 61.61 15.35 -8.81
C GLY A 8 60.16 15.15 -9.27
N ALA A 9 59.77 15.75 -10.40
CA ALA A 9 58.40 15.64 -10.94
C ALA A 9 58.19 14.42 -11.85
N LEU A 10 59.27 13.71 -12.24
CA LEU A 10 59.20 12.53 -13.13
C LEU A 10 59.41 11.20 -12.39
N LEU A 11 59.90 11.23 -11.14
CA LEU A 11 60.00 10.04 -10.28
C LEU A 11 58.81 9.87 -9.32
N LEU A 12 57.95 10.90 -9.19
CA LEU A 12 56.70 10.80 -8.42
C LEU A 12 55.51 10.29 -9.26
N THR A 13 55.63 10.29 -10.59
CA THR A 13 54.58 9.77 -11.49
C THR A 13 54.74 8.30 -11.85
N LEU A 14 55.93 7.70 -11.67
CA LEU A 14 56.15 6.27 -11.93
C LEU A 14 55.84 5.38 -10.71
N ALA A 15 55.85 5.94 -9.49
CA ALA A 15 55.44 5.24 -8.27
C ALA A 15 53.91 5.24 -8.05
N LEU A 16 53.15 5.97 -8.87
CA LEU A 16 51.67 6.03 -8.79
C LEU A 16 50.96 5.21 -9.88
N MET A 17 51.69 4.49 -10.74
CA MET A 17 51.10 3.64 -11.80
C MET A 17 51.25 2.13 -11.57
N LEU A 18 51.77 1.69 -10.42
CA LEU A 18 51.96 0.28 -10.09
C LEU A 18 51.04 -0.24 -8.97
N GLY A 19 50.01 0.53 -8.61
CA GLY A 19 49.15 0.25 -7.46
C GLY A 19 47.65 0.09 -7.73
N LEU A 20 47.19 -0.05 -8.97
CA LEU A 20 45.78 -0.28 -9.28
C LEU A 20 45.60 -1.36 -10.36
N CYS A 21 46.11 -2.56 -10.09
CA CYS A 21 45.33 -3.74 -10.40
C CYS A 21 44.87 -4.28 -9.05
N GLY A 22 44.01 -3.50 -8.39
CA GLY A 22 43.15 -4.09 -7.38
C GLY A 22 42.32 -5.10 -8.14
N THR A 23 42.69 -6.37 -8.05
CA THR A 23 41.74 -7.44 -8.30
C THR A 23 40.60 -7.14 -7.33
N THR A 24 39.53 -6.53 -7.84
CA THR A 24 38.24 -6.61 -7.19
C THR A 24 37.91 -8.10 -7.21
N LEU A 25 38.36 -8.84 -6.19
CA LEU A 25 37.51 -9.91 -5.72
C LEU A 25 36.24 -9.17 -5.34
N ALA A 26 35.21 -9.28 -6.19
CA ALA A 26 33.86 -9.07 -5.71
C ALA A 26 33.80 -9.89 -4.42
N ALA A 27 33.61 -9.22 -3.29
CA ALA A 27 33.27 -9.93 -2.07
C ALA A 27 32.10 -10.82 -2.47
N VAL A 28 32.25 -12.14 -2.29
CA VAL A 28 31.08 -13.03 -2.34
C VAL A 28 30.14 -12.41 -1.33
N GLU A 29 29.00 -11.88 -1.77
CA GLU A 29 28.00 -11.38 -0.84
C GLU A 29 27.66 -12.53 0.09
N ASP A 30 27.92 -12.34 1.38
CA ASP A 30 27.69 -13.35 2.39
C ASP A 30 26.19 -13.38 2.67
N THR A 31 25.51 -14.27 1.95
CA THR A 31 24.08 -14.57 2.13
C THR A 31 23.78 -15.14 3.52
N GLY A 32 24.83 -15.43 4.33
CA GLY A 32 24.75 -15.99 5.68
C GLY A 32 24.37 -17.46 5.71
N TYR A 33 24.14 -18.08 4.55
CA TYR A 33 23.76 -19.48 4.42
C TYR A 33 24.52 -20.15 3.28
N SER A 34 25.16 -21.28 3.57
CA SER A 34 25.99 -22.04 2.62
C SER A 34 25.23 -22.61 1.43
N ASP A 35 23.90 -22.71 1.51
CA ASP A 35 23.01 -23.24 0.48
C ASP A 35 22.20 -22.15 -0.26
N VAL A 36 22.61 -20.88 -0.09
CA VAL A 36 22.03 -19.73 -0.80
C VAL A 36 23.13 -19.13 -1.68
N ASP A 37 23.07 -19.41 -2.98
CA ASP A 37 23.95 -18.77 -3.97
C ASP A 37 23.65 -17.27 -4.01
N ALA A 38 24.69 -16.44 -3.91
CA ALA A 38 24.56 -14.97 -3.93
C ALA A 38 23.88 -14.43 -5.22
N ASN A 39 23.95 -15.17 -6.32
CA ASN A 39 23.29 -14.80 -7.58
C ASN A 39 21.90 -15.45 -7.74
N ALA A 40 21.41 -16.19 -6.75
CA ALA A 40 20.06 -16.73 -6.78
C ALA A 40 19.03 -15.60 -6.75
N TRP A 41 17.93 -15.75 -7.50
CA TRP A 41 16.86 -14.76 -7.56
C TRP A 41 16.23 -14.41 -6.19
N TYR A 42 16.38 -15.30 -5.21
CA TYR A 42 15.89 -15.16 -3.84
C TYR A 42 16.96 -14.73 -2.83
N ALA A 43 18.23 -14.55 -3.23
CA ALA A 43 19.33 -14.28 -2.29
C ALA A 43 19.05 -13.05 -1.41
N GLY A 44 18.73 -11.91 -2.05
CA GLY A 44 18.38 -10.68 -1.33
C GLY A 44 17.13 -10.82 -0.45
N ALA A 45 16.15 -11.64 -0.86
CA ALA A 45 14.98 -11.91 -0.03
C ALA A 45 15.32 -12.73 1.22
N VAL A 46 16.23 -13.69 1.11
CA VAL A 46 16.71 -14.49 2.24
C VAL A 46 17.49 -13.62 3.23
N GLU A 47 18.36 -12.75 2.72
CA GLU A 47 19.07 -11.77 3.54
C GLU A 47 18.09 -10.83 4.26
N TYR A 48 17.11 -10.29 3.53
CA TYR A 48 16.10 -9.40 4.10
C TYR A 48 15.34 -10.04 5.27
N VAL A 49 14.78 -11.23 5.08
CA VAL A 49 13.99 -11.88 6.14
C VAL A 49 14.84 -12.35 7.32
N ARG A 50 16.14 -12.63 7.09
CA ARG A 50 17.11 -12.94 8.15
C ARG A 50 17.40 -11.68 8.97
N ASP A 51 17.76 -10.59 8.32
CA ASP A 51 18.21 -9.35 8.96
C ASP A 51 17.07 -8.64 9.70
N ASN A 52 15.83 -8.81 9.23
CA ASN A 52 14.63 -8.34 9.92
C ASN A 52 14.08 -9.33 10.96
N GLY A 53 14.76 -10.47 11.21
CA GLY A 53 14.35 -11.45 12.21
C GLY A 53 13.04 -12.19 11.90
N VAL A 54 12.54 -12.09 10.67
CA VAL A 54 11.25 -12.64 10.21
C VAL A 54 11.35 -14.14 9.96
N MET A 55 12.37 -14.58 9.22
CA MET A 55 12.64 -16.00 8.96
C MET A 55 14.08 -16.36 9.32
N SER A 56 14.24 -17.51 9.97
CA SER A 56 15.55 -18.10 10.28
C SER A 56 15.83 -19.29 9.38
N GLY A 57 17.11 -19.67 9.26
CA GLY A 57 17.53 -20.91 8.63
C GLY A 57 17.00 -22.16 9.34
N THR A 58 17.12 -23.31 8.67
CA THR A 58 16.84 -24.63 9.24
C THR A 58 18.01 -25.14 10.09
N SER A 59 19.18 -24.53 9.95
CA SER A 59 20.34 -24.64 10.82
C SER A 59 21.08 -23.29 10.90
N GLU A 60 22.16 -23.22 11.67
CA GLU A 60 23.04 -22.05 11.72
C GLU A 60 23.65 -21.68 10.36
N THR A 61 23.80 -22.64 9.45
CA THR A 61 24.51 -22.44 8.17
C THR A 61 23.67 -22.77 6.94
N THR A 62 22.38 -23.11 7.11
CA THR A 62 21.53 -23.60 6.03
C THR A 62 20.15 -22.95 6.08
N PHE A 63 19.71 -22.37 4.97
CA PHE A 63 18.38 -21.79 4.83
C PHE A 63 17.34 -22.80 4.34
N SER A 64 17.75 -23.77 3.52
CA SER A 64 16.90 -24.73 2.80
C SER A 64 15.91 -24.05 1.84
N PRO A 65 16.36 -23.26 0.84
CA PRO A 65 15.49 -22.44 -0.01
C PRO A 65 14.44 -23.24 -0.79
N ASN A 66 14.77 -24.47 -1.20
CA ASN A 66 13.87 -25.38 -1.92
C ASN A 66 13.01 -26.25 -0.99
N GLY A 67 13.22 -26.15 0.33
CA GLY A 67 12.39 -26.85 1.31
C GLY A 67 10.98 -26.29 1.33
N THR A 68 10.00 -27.15 1.59
CA THR A 68 8.60 -26.74 1.70
C THR A 68 8.35 -26.01 3.02
N MET A 69 7.58 -24.92 2.98
CA MET A 69 7.13 -24.23 4.19
C MET A 69 5.94 -24.96 4.82
N THR A 70 6.03 -25.31 6.11
CA THR A 70 4.90 -25.90 6.84
C THR A 70 4.02 -24.82 7.49
N ARG A 71 2.80 -25.19 7.86
CA ARG A 71 1.87 -24.30 8.56
C ARG A 71 2.41 -23.81 9.91
N ALA A 72 3.04 -24.68 10.70
CA ALA A 72 3.65 -24.27 11.96
C ALA A 72 4.83 -23.31 11.76
N MET A 73 5.64 -23.51 10.71
CA MET A 73 6.69 -22.56 10.36
C MET A 73 6.11 -21.20 10.00
N LEU A 74 5.03 -21.15 9.21
CA LEU A 74 4.40 -19.90 8.83
C LEU A 74 3.79 -19.19 10.03
N ALA A 75 3.14 -19.91 10.95
CA ALA A 75 2.63 -19.34 12.20
C ALA A 75 3.75 -18.66 13.00
N VAL A 76 4.91 -19.31 13.14
CA VAL A 76 6.07 -18.75 13.86
C VAL A 76 6.62 -17.50 13.18
N VAL A 77 6.63 -17.46 11.84
CA VAL A 77 7.04 -16.28 11.09
C VAL A 77 6.11 -15.10 11.37
N LEU A 78 4.80 -15.30 11.26
CA LEU A 78 3.81 -14.24 11.52
C LEU A 78 3.82 -13.77 12.97
N TYR A 79 4.01 -14.70 13.91
CA TYR A 79 4.14 -14.39 15.33
C TYR A 79 5.38 -13.52 15.62
N ARG A 80 6.51 -13.78 14.94
CA ARG A 80 7.70 -12.92 15.04
C ARG A 80 7.47 -11.55 14.42
N MET A 81 6.82 -11.49 13.26
CA MET A 81 6.44 -10.23 12.63
C MET A 81 5.56 -9.37 13.55
N ALA A 82 4.68 -9.99 14.34
CA ALA A 82 3.86 -9.32 15.34
C ALA A 82 4.60 -8.98 16.65
N GLY A 83 5.92 -9.17 16.75
CA GLY A 83 6.69 -8.87 17.96
C GLY A 83 6.59 -9.94 19.05
N SER A 84 6.10 -11.14 18.73
CA SER A 84 5.96 -12.28 19.66
C SER A 84 5.12 -11.97 20.91
N PRO A 85 3.86 -11.52 20.74
CA PRO A 85 3.00 -11.09 21.84
C PRO A 85 2.74 -12.19 22.87
N ALA A 86 2.54 -11.80 24.13
CA ALA A 86 2.28 -12.76 25.20
C ALA A 86 0.97 -13.53 24.94
N VAL A 87 1.06 -14.86 24.98
CA VAL A 87 -0.10 -15.75 24.84
C VAL A 87 -0.48 -16.36 26.18
N SER A 88 -1.78 -16.53 26.40
CA SER A 88 -2.33 -17.25 27.55
C SER A 88 -3.31 -18.33 27.09
N GLY A 89 -3.64 -19.26 27.99
CA GLY A 89 -4.52 -20.40 27.69
C GLY A 89 -3.80 -21.57 26.99
N SER A 90 -4.55 -22.62 26.68
CA SER A 90 -4.11 -23.78 25.91
C SER A 90 -4.58 -23.65 24.46
N ASP A 91 -3.89 -24.29 23.51
CA ASP A 91 -4.47 -24.44 22.18
C ASP A 91 -5.59 -25.49 22.20
N SER A 92 -6.39 -25.53 21.14
CA SER A 92 -7.49 -26.49 20.96
C SER A 92 -7.14 -27.60 19.96
N PHE A 93 -5.88 -27.69 19.53
CA PHE A 93 -5.43 -28.53 18.43
C PHE A 93 -4.67 -29.74 18.95
N THR A 94 -5.24 -30.93 18.75
CA THR A 94 -4.68 -32.22 19.17
C THR A 94 -3.34 -32.58 18.51
N ASP A 95 -3.01 -31.97 17.37
CA ASP A 95 -1.75 -32.13 16.66
C ASP A 95 -0.74 -30.99 16.93
N THR A 96 -1.01 -30.15 17.92
CA THR A 96 -0.09 -29.13 18.42
C THR A 96 0.36 -29.54 19.82
N ALA A 97 1.68 -29.70 20.01
CA ALA A 97 2.22 -30.13 21.30
C ALA A 97 2.50 -28.90 22.17
N ASP A 98 1.98 -28.91 23.39
CA ASP A 98 2.26 -27.86 24.38
C ASP A 98 3.76 -27.71 24.61
N GLY A 99 4.25 -26.47 24.65
CA GLY A 99 5.66 -26.15 24.84
C GLY A 99 6.55 -26.40 23.61
N ALA A 100 6.01 -26.90 22.50
CA ALA A 100 6.76 -26.97 21.25
C ALA A 100 7.15 -25.56 20.75
N TRP A 101 8.20 -25.48 19.94
CA TRP A 101 8.75 -24.22 19.40
C TRP A 101 7.73 -23.38 18.62
N TYR A 102 6.66 -23.99 18.12
CA TYR A 102 5.55 -23.33 17.41
C TYR A 102 4.31 -23.08 18.28
N SER A 103 4.19 -23.68 19.47
CA SER A 103 2.94 -23.75 20.23
C SER A 103 2.34 -22.37 20.52
N ASN A 104 3.17 -21.41 20.96
CA ASN A 104 2.72 -20.04 21.20
C ASN A 104 2.28 -19.34 19.92
N ALA A 105 3.02 -19.52 18.83
CA ALA A 105 2.69 -18.92 17.55
C ALA A 105 1.40 -19.47 16.95
N VAL A 106 1.17 -20.79 17.06
CA VAL A 106 -0.08 -21.43 16.64
C VAL A 106 -1.25 -20.91 17.47
N ARG A 107 -1.09 -20.81 18.79
CA ARG A 107 -2.12 -20.29 19.68
C ARG A 107 -2.48 -18.84 19.36
N TRP A 108 -1.47 -17.99 19.19
CA TRP A 108 -1.67 -16.60 18.80
C TRP A 108 -2.33 -16.49 17.43
N ALA A 109 -1.76 -17.12 16.39
CA ALA A 109 -2.27 -17.00 15.03
C ALA A 109 -3.72 -17.54 14.90
N SER A 110 -4.07 -18.55 15.69
CA SER A 110 -5.46 -19.03 15.76
C SER A 110 -6.36 -18.14 16.59
N GLY A 111 -5.87 -17.54 17.67
CA GLY A 111 -6.64 -16.62 18.53
C GLY A 111 -7.01 -15.33 17.80
N GLU A 112 -6.07 -14.79 17.02
CA GLU A 112 -6.27 -13.60 16.18
C GLU A 112 -7.04 -13.88 14.88
N GLY A 113 -7.44 -15.13 14.62
CA GLY A 113 -8.15 -15.51 13.39
C GLY A 113 -7.31 -15.47 12.11
N ILE A 114 -5.99 -15.29 12.21
CA ILE A 114 -5.05 -15.27 11.09
C ILE A 114 -4.94 -16.66 10.44
N MET A 115 -4.89 -17.71 11.25
CA MET A 115 -4.81 -19.10 10.81
C MET A 115 -5.84 -19.98 11.54
N SER A 116 -6.73 -20.62 10.79
CA SER A 116 -7.64 -21.63 11.33
C SER A 116 -7.13 -23.06 11.09
N GLY A 117 -7.50 -24.00 11.96
CA GLY A 117 -7.33 -25.43 11.71
C GLY A 117 -8.32 -25.98 10.69
N TYR A 118 -8.21 -27.26 10.35
CA TYR A 118 -9.07 -27.93 9.37
C TYR A 118 -10.40 -28.44 9.94
N GLY A 119 -10.66 -28.19 11.22
CA GLY A 119 -11.73 -28.84 11.97
C GLY A 119 -11.27 -30.14 12.64
N GLY A 120 -12.13 -30.74 13.46
CA GLY A 120 -11.81 -31.97 14.20
C GLY A 120 -10.67 -31.84 15.22
N GLY A 121 -10.31 -30.61 15.61
CA GLY A 121 -9.18 -30.35 16.51
C GLY A 121 -7.81 -30.52 15.85
N LEU A 122 -7.68 -30.35 14.53
CA LEU A 122 -6.40 -30.40 13.83
C LEU A 122 -6.00 -29.03 13.28
N PHE A 123 -4.78 -28.59 13.56
CA PHE A 123 -4.16 -27.42 12.96
C PHE A 123 -3.52 -27.74 11.61
N GLY A 124 -3.02 -28.96 11.42
CA GLY A 124 -2.18 -29.33 10.29
C GLY A 124 -0.73 -28.90 10.49
N THR A 125 -0.18 -29.05 11.70
CA THR A 125 1.12 -28.50 12.14
C THR A 125 2.26 -28.67 11.12
N ASN A 126 2.39 -29.87 10.55
CA ASN A 126 3.47 -30.21 9.61
C ASN A 126 3.06 -30.15 8.14
N ASP A 127 1.81 -29.80 7.85
CA ASP A 127 1.32 -29.79 6.49
C ASP A 127 1.94 -28.63 5.71
N PRO A 128 2.24 -28.84 4.43
CA PRO A 128 2.77 -27.79 3.58
C PRO A 128 1.71 -26.71 3.33
N VAL A 129 2.15 -25.45 3.26
CA VAL A 129 1.28 -24.33 2.88
C VAL A 129 1.30 -24.17 1.36
N ASN A 130 0.14 -24.18 0.73
CA ASN A 130 0.02 -23.84 -0.69
C ASN A 130 -0.14 -22.34 -0.92
N ARG A 131 0.02 -21.88 -2.17
CA ARG A 131 0.06 -20.46 -2.51
C ARG A 131 -1.26 -19.72 -2.23
N GLU A 132 -2.41 -20.34 -2.44
CA GLU A 132 -3.70 -19.70 -2.09
C GLU A 132 -3.92 -19.60 -0.58
N GLN A 133 -3.44 -20.58 0.19
CA GLN A 133 -3.47 -20.53 1.65
C GLN A 133 -2.53 -19.44 2.16
N LEU A 134 -1.32 -19.33 1.59
CA LEU A 134 -0.38 -18.27 1.94
C LEU A 134 -0.98 -16.88 1.67
N ALA A 135 -1.62 -16.67 0.52
CA ALA A 135 -2.33 -15.43 0.20
C ALA A 135 -3.43 -15.14 1.22
N ALA A 136 -4.31 -16.11 1.48
CA ALA A 136 -5.42 -15.95 2.42
C ALA A 136 -4.94 -15.68 3.86
N ILE A 137 -3.81 -16.27 4.28
CA ILE A 137 -3.23 -16.06 5.60
C ILE A 137 -2.61 -14.65 5.70
N LEU A 138 -1.83 -14.23 4.72
CA LEU A 138 -1.24 -12.89 4.70
C LEU A 138 -2.32 -11.79 4.58
N TRP A 139 -3.37 -12.05 3.81
CA TRP A 139 -4.51 -11.16 3.71
C TRP A 139 -5.22 -10.98 5.04
N ARG A 140 -5.49 -12.07 5.78
CA ARG A 140 -6.04 -11.99 7.14
C ARG A 140 -5.10 -11.30 8.11
N TYR A 141 -3.80 -11.59 8.02
CA TYR A 141 -2.79 -10.94 8.84
C TYR A 141 -2.77 -9.41 8.61
N ALA A 142 -3.04 -8.97 7.38
CA ALA A 142 -3.16 -7.56 7.01
C ALA A 142 -4.52 -6.93 7.35
N GLY A 143 -5.42 -7.61 8.07
CA GLY A 143 -6.75 -7.10 8.40
C GLY A 143 -7.83 -7.39 7.36
N SER A 144 -7.54 -8.23 6.37
CA SER A 144 -8.45 -8.58 5.25
C SER A 144 -8.89 -7.36 4.41
N PRO A 145 -7.96 -6.50 3.97
CA PRO A 145 -8.28 -5.28 3.22
C PRO A 145 -9.03 -5.60 1.93
N THR A 146 -9.91 -4.70 1.50
CA THR A 146 -10.63 -4.88 0.24
C THR A 146 -9.68 -4.91 -0.94
N ALA A 147 -10.07 -5.64 -1.99
CA ALA A 147 -9.39 -5.68 -3.27
C ALA A 147 -10.35 -5.19 -4.36
N PHE A 148 -9.95 -4.22 -5.17
CA PHE A 148 -10.85 -3.51 -6.09
C PHE A 148 -10.94 -4.12 -7.49
N GLY A 149 -10.15 -5.16 -7.77
CA GLY A 149 -10.30 -6.03 -8.95
C GLY A 149 -9.75 -5.43 -10.25
N VAL A 150 -8.78 -4.52 -10.20
CA VAL A 150 -8.31 -3.77 -11.38
C VAL A 150 -7.21 -4.47 -12.18
N ALA A 151 -6.65 -5.56 -11.67
CA ALA A 151 -5.53 -6.27 -12.31
C ALA A 151 -5.96 -7.39 -13.28
N VAL A 152 -5.21 -7.55 -14.38
CA VAL A 152 -5.40 -8.63 -15.37
C VAL A 152 -5.33 -10.00 -14.66
N PRO A 153 -6.34 -10.88 -14.81
CA PRO A 153 -6.38 -12.16 -14.11
C PRO A 153 -5.25 -13.11 -14.55
N TYR A 154 -4.86 -14.03 -13.67
CA TYR A 154 -3.92 -15.09 -13.99
C TYR A 154 -4.53 -16.10 -14.97
N ALA A 155 -3.70 -16.79 -15.74
CA ALA A 155 -4.14 -17.82 -16.67
C ALA A 155 -4.90 -18.98 -15.99
N ASP A 156 -4.68 -19.18 -14.70
CA ASP A 156 -5.32 -20.19 -13.86
C ASP A 156 -6.21 -19.57 -12.76
N GLU A 157 -6.70 -18.34 -12.94
CA GLU A 157 -7.55 -17.62 -11.99
C GLU A 157 -8.76 -18.47 -11.55
N SER A 158 -9.39 -19.19 -12.48
CA SER A 158 -10.55 -20.04 -12.22
C SER A 158 -10.25 -21.26 -11.33
N THR A 159 -8.97 -21.54 -11.04
CA THR A 159 -8.55 -22.64 -10.17
C THR A 159 -8.30 -22.20 -8.73
N ILE A 160 -8.32 -20.88 -8.48
CA ILE A 160 -8.24 -20.30 -7.14
C ILE A 160 -9.54 -20.64 -6.41
N SER A 161 -9.42 -21.23 -5.23
CA SER A 161 -10.60 -21.53 -4.43
C SER A 161 -11.31 -20.24 -4.02
N THR A 162 -12.65 -20.27 -3.97
CA THR A 162 -13.49 -19.10 -3.66
C THR A 162 -13.05 -18.34 -2.42
N TYR A 163 -12.62 -19.05 -1.36
CA TYR A 163 -12.17 -18.43 -0.10
C TYR A 163 -10.89 -17.58 -0.25
N ALA A 164 -10.12 -17.78 -1.32
CA ALA A 164 -8.84 -17.13 -1.55
C ALA A 164 -8.88 -16.11 -2.69
N VAL A 165 -10.02 -15.92 -3.36
CA VAL A 165 -10.13 -15.01 -4.52
C VAL A 165 -9.79 -13.57 -4.12
N SER A 166 -10.41 -13.04 -3.07
CA SER A 166 -10.14 -11.67 -2.59
C SER A 166 -8.68 -11.52 -2.16
N ALA A 167 -8.16 -12.49 -1.42
CA ALA A 167 -6.78 -12.49 -0.96
C ALA A 167 -5.77 -12.56 -2.12
N ALA A 168 -6.02 -13.37 -3.14
CA ALA A 168 -5.16 -13.46 -4.32
C ALA A 168 -5.22 -12.18 -5.16
N THR A 169 -6.39 -11.53 -5.23
CA THR A 169 -6.58 -10.25 -5.90
C THR A 169 -5.79 -9.15 -5.19
N TRP A 170 -5.98 -9.00 -3.87
CA TRP A 170 -5.24 -8.07 -3.04
C TRP A 170 -3.71 -8.28 -3.15
N ALA A 171 -3.27 -9.53 -3.03
CA ALA A 171 -1.86 -9.86 -3.07
C ALA A 171 -1.21 -9.55 -4.44
N ARG A 172 -1.98 -9.64 -5.53
CA ARG A 172 -1.55 -9.26 -6.88
C ARG A 172 -1.48 -7.73 -7.02
N GLU A 173 -2.55 -7.03 -6.61
CA GLU A 173 -2.65 -5.56 -6.72
C GLU A 173 -1.51 -4.85 -5.97
N ASN A 174 -1.12 -5.40 -4.82
CA ASN A 174 -0.06 -4.84 -3.98
C ASN A 174 1.34 -5.42 -4.28
N GLY A 175 1.49 -6.23 -5.34
CA GLY A 175 2.79 -6.82 -5.70
C GLY A 175 3.36 -7.81 -4.67
N ILE A 176 2.54 -8.27 -3.72
CA ILE A 176 2.93 -9.17 -2.63
C ILE A 176 3.23 -10.57 -3.18
N ILE A 177 2.31 -11.10 -4.00
CA ILE A 177 2.49 -12.40 -4.67
C ILE A 177 2.49 -12.20 -6.17
N ASN A 178 3.67 -12.32 -6.75
CA ASN A 178 3.85 -12.35 -8.19
C ASN A 178 3.47 -13.73 -8.76
N GLY A 179 3.00 -13.72 -10.01
CA GLY A 179 2.76 -14.93 -10.80
C GLY A 179 4.05 -15.70 -11.08
N ILE A 180 3.89 -16.97 -11.43
CA ILE A 180 4.97 -17.84 -11.92
C ILE A 180 4.89 -17.96 -13.45
N ASP A 181 5.80 -18.75 -14.02
CA ASP A 181 5.88 -19.06 -15.45
C ASP A 181 4.51 -19.34 -16.09
N GLY A 182 4.26 -18.64 -17.19
CA GLY A 182 3.01 -18.73 -17.95
C GLY A 182 1.86 -17.87 -17.41
N ASN A 183 2.17 -16.80 -16.66
CA ASN A 183 1.18 -15.92 -16.02
C ASN A 183 0.23 -16.70 -15.08
N ARG A 184 0.77 -17.57 -14.23
CA ARG A 184 -0.04 -18.42 -13.34
C ARG A 184 0.10 -18.04 -11.88
N PHE A 185 -0.99 -18.07 -11.14
CA PHE A 185 -0.97 -17.98 -9.68
C PHE A 185 -0.53 -19.30 -9.04
N ALA A 186 -0.86 -20.45 -9.65
CA ALA A 186 -0.58 -21.79 -9.14
C ALA A 186 -1.12 -22.04 -7.71
N PRO A 187 -2.45 -21.88 -7.47
CA PRO A 187 -3.02 -21.83 -6.13
C PRO A 187 -2.73 -23.06 -5.29
N LYS A 188 -2.74 -24.25 -5.91
CA LYS A 188 -2.57 -25.54 -5.20
C LYS A 188 -1.11 -25.96 -5.04
N SER A 189 -0.17 -25.22 -5.60
CA SER A 189 1.26 -25.52 -5.46
C SER A 189 1.76 -25.12 -4.07
N ASN A 190 2.53 -26.02 -3.45
CA ASN A 190 3.19 -25.75 -2.17
C ASN A 190 4.24 -24.65 -2.32
N ALA A 191 4.30 -23.73 -1.36
CA ALA A 191 5.29 -22.67 -1.34
C ALA A 191 6.63 -23.17 -0.77
N THR A 192 7.72 -22.90 -1.49
CA THR A 192 9.07 -23.13 -0.96
C THR A 192 9.47 -22.03 0.01
N ARG A 193 10.48 -22.28 0.84
CA ARG A 193 11.02 -21.28 1.77
C ARG A 193 11.56 -20.05 1.06
N ALA A 194 12.18 -20.20 -0.11
CA ALA A 194 12.62 -19.06 -0.94
C ALA A 194 11.44 -18.23 -1.48
N GLN A 195 10.37 -18.89 -1.92
CA GLN A 195 9.16 -18.19 -2.37
C GLN A 195 8.50 -17.43 -1.22
N VAL A 196 8.40 -18.05 -0.04
CA VAL A 196 7.87 -17.38 1.17
C VAL A 196 8.74 -16.20 1.57
N ALA A 197 10.07 -16.33 1.55
CA ALA A 197 10.98 -15.22 1.84
C ALA A 197 10.77 -14.03 0.88
N THR A 198 10.61 -14.30 -0.41
CA THR A 198 10.37 -13.26 -1.42
C THR A 198 9.02 -12.59 -1.23
N ILE A 199 7.97 -13.37 -0.95
CA ILE A 199 6.62 -12.84 -0.68
C ILE A 199 6.62 -11.97 0.58
N LEU A 200 7.34 -12.38 1.63
CA LEU A 200 7.45 -11.60 2.86
C LEU A 200 8.29 -10.35 2.68
N MET A 201 9.38 -10.40 1.92
CA MET A 201 10.12 -9.21 1.52
C MET A 201 9.19 -8.26 0.77
N ASN A 202 8.46 -8.71 -0.24
CA ASN A 202 7.52 -7.86 -0.97
C ASN A 202 6.41 -7.28 -0.05
N TYR A 203 5.89 -8.09 0.88
CA TYR A 203 4.88 -7.65 1.85
C TYR A 203 5.41 -6.58 2.82
N LEU A 204 6.68 -6.69 3.24
CA LEU A 204 7.31 -5.81 4.22
C LEU A 204 8.03 -4.61 3.59
N SER A 205 8.43 -4.71 2.32
CA SER A 205 9.20 -3.69 1.58
C SER A 205 8.36 -2.95 0.54
N GLY A 206 7.28 -3.56 0.04
CA GLY A 206 6.21 -2.81 -0.61
C GLY A 206 5.56 -1.93 0.46
N ARG A 207 5.46 -0.62 0.21
CA ARG A 207 4.79 0.34 1.10
C ARG A 207 3.58 -0.32 1.78
N GLN A 208 3.73 -0.66 3.06
CA GLN A 208 2.62 -1.05 3.91
C GLN A 208 1.76 0.21 4.10
N PRO A 209 0.45 0.18 3.81
CA PRO A 209 -0.47 0.63 4.85
C PRO A 209 -0.20 -0.28 6.05
N ALA A 210 0.21 0.31 7.18
CA ALA A 210 0.51 -0.40 8.42
C ALA A 210 -0.65 -1.34 8.81
N PRO A 211 -0.39 -2.43 9.57
CA PRO A 211 -1.47 -3.20 10.20
C PRO A 211 -2.36 -2.25 10.99
N ASP A 212 -3.66 -2.34 10.77
CA ASP A 212 -4.65 -1.46 11.40
C ASP A 212 -4.55 -1.61 12.93
N PRO A 213 -4.12 -0.57 13.67
CA PRO A 213 -4.18 -0.62 15.13
C PRO A 213 -5.64 -0.55 15.54
N ALA A 214 -6.01 -1.32 16.58
CA ALA A 214 -7.23 -1.05 17.32
C ALA A 214 -7.35 0.46 17.63
N PRO A 215 -8.57 1.04 17.60
CA PRO A 215 -8.78 2.49 17.50
C PRO A 215 -8.08 3.20 18.65
N ASN A 216 -7.01 3.96 18.37
CA ASN A 216 -6.37 4.87 19.32
C ASN A 216 -5.78 6.08 18.58
N ASP A 217 -6.37 7.26 18.84
CA ASP A 217 -5.82 8.63 18.88
C ASP A 217 -4.97 9.24 17.73
N GLU A 218 -4.78 8.61 16.56
CA GLU A 218 -4.01 9.20 15.45
C GLU A 218 -4.90 9.66 14.28
N THR A 219 -4.79 10.94 13.89
CA THR A 219 -5.60 11.56 12.82
C THR A 219 -5.31 10.93 11.46
N ARG A 220 -6.29 10.21 10.87
CA ARG A 220 -6.18 9.69 9.50
C ARG A 220 -6.70 10.68 8.46
N VAL A 221 -5.97 10.82 7.35
CA VAL A 221 -6.26 11.82 6.30
C VAL A 221 -6.54 11.15 4.95
N LEU A 222 -7.66 11.53 4.32
CA LEU A 222 -8.02 11.17 2.96
C LEU A 222 -7.96 12.40 2.04
N VAL A 223 -7.35 12.26 0.87
CA VAL A 223 -7.45 13.21 -0.24
C VAL A 223 -8.38 12.65 -1.30
N ALA A 224 -9.65 13.05 -1.28
CA ALA A 224 -10.65 12.66 -2.26
C ALA A 224 -10.81 13.75 -3.32
N TYR A 225 -10.59 13.46 -4.61
CA TYR A 225 -10.64 14.49 -5.65
C TYR A 225 -11.32 14.04 -6.95
N PHE A 226 -12.00 14.96 -7.63
CA PHE A 226 -12.41 14.79 -9.02
C PHE A 226 -11.49 15.62 -9.94
N SER A 227 -11.02 15.04 -11.06
CA SER A 227 -10.17 15.73 -12.03
C SER A 227 -10.61 15.44 -13.47
N ALA A 228 -11.20 16.42 -14.15
CA ALA A 228 -11.60 16.25 -15.55
C ALA A 228 -10.44 16.43 -16.55
N THR A 229 -9.37 17.12 -16.15
CA THR A 229 -8.28 17.56 -17.06
C THR A 229 -6.87 17.46 -16.43
N GLY A 230 -6.73 16.76 -15.30
CA GLY A 230 -5.45 16.55 -14.61
C GLY A 230 -4.99 17.69 -13.68
N ASN A 231 -5.59 18.89 -13.75
CA ASN A 231 -5.18 20.02 -12.91
C ASN A 231 -5.40 19.77 -11.41
N THR A 232 -6.58 19.25 -11.04
CA THR A 232 -6.89 18.93 -9.64
C THR A 232 -6.08 17.74 -9.14
N GLU A 233 -5.84 16.77 -10.01
CA GLU A 233 -4.99 15.60 -9.75
C GLU A 233 -3.56 16.02 -9.38
N ASN A 234 -2.97 16.99 -10.09
CA ASN A 234 -1.66 17.52 -9.73
C ASN A 234 -1.62 18.09 -8.30
N VAL A 235 -2.66 18.82 -7.89
CA VAL A 235 -2.75 19.35 -6.52
C VAL A 235 -2.99 18.24 -5.51
N ALA A 236 -3.83 17.26 -5.84
CA ALA A 236 -4.13 16.12 -4.99
C ALA A 236 -2.88 15.26 -4.73
N GLY A 237 -2.07 14.98 -5.75
CA GLY A 237 -0.78 14.28 -5.57
C GLY A 237 0.25 15.07 -4.77
N HIS A 238 0.18 16.40 -4.75
CA HIS A 238 0.97 17.20 -3.83
C HIS A 238 0.46 17.11 -2.38
N LEU A 239 -0.86 17.06 -2.18
CA LEU A 239 -1.44 16.86 -0.85
C LEU A 239 -1.12 15.48 -0.29
N GLU A 240 -1.26 14.42 -1.10
CA GLU A 240 -0.82 13.06 -0.77
C GLU A 240 0.63 13.08 -0.27
N ALA A 241 1.53 13.70 -1.02
CA ALA A 241 2.95 13.74 -0.68
C ALA A 241 3.29 14.59 0.58
N VAL A 242 2.52 15.65 0.86
CA VAL A 242 2.75 16.53 2.02
C VAL A 242 2.18 15.93 3.30
N LEU A 243 1.04 15.26 3.21
CA LEU A 243 0.27 14.79 4.35
C LEU A 243 0.48 13.30 4.67
N ASP A 244 1.21 12.57 3.81
CA ASP A 244 1.26 11.10 3.82
C ASP A 244 -0.16 10.48 3.86
N ALA A 245 -1.05 11.07 3.07
CA ALA A 245 -2.48 10.77 3.08
C ALA A 245 -2.87 9.70 2.06
N ASP A 246 -3.96 8.99 2.34
CA ASP A 246 -4.57 8.10 1.36
C ASP A 246 -5.18 8.95 0.22
N LEU A 247 -5.00 8.52 -1.04
CA LEU A 247 -5.45 9.26 -2.23
C LEU A 247 -6.57 8.51 -2.94
N TYR A 248 -7.69 9.20 -3.19
CA TYR A 248 -8.84 8.65 -3.89
C TYR A 248 -9.34 9.57 -5.01
N GLU A 249 -9.38 9.06 -6.24
CA GLU A 249 -10.01 9.76 -7.35
C GLU A 249 -11.52 9.43 -7.42
N ILE A 250 -12.35 10.46 -7.40
CA ILE A 250 -13.78 10.41 -7.65
C ILE A 250 -14.00 10.22 -9.15
N VAL A 251 -13.87 8.98 -9.62
CA VAL A 251 -13.97 8.64 -11.04
C VAL A 251 -15.44 8.54 -11.47
N PRO A 252 -15.87 9.22 -12.54
CA PRO A 252 -17.22 9.05 -13.09
C PRO A 252 -17.41 7.64 -13.68
N GLN A 253 -18.56 7.02 -13.41
CA GLN A 253 -18.93 5.73 -14.03
C GLN A 253 -19.00 5.84 -15.56
N GLU A 254 -19.48 6.98 -16.07
CA GLU A 254 -19.39 7.34 -17.49
C GLU A 254 -18.39 8.49 -17.67
N PRO A 255 -17.18 8.24 -18.22
CA PRO A 255 -16.15 9.27 -18.39
C PRO A 255 -16.63 10.49 -19.18
N TYR A 256 -16.25 11.69 -18.74
CA TYR A 256 -16.53 12.92 -19.48
C TYR A 256 -15.72 12.99 -20.77
N THR A 257 -16.40 13.22 -21.89
CA THR A 257 -15.75 13.46 -23.18
C THR A 257 -15.39 14.95 -23.36
N SER A 258 -14.58 15.26 -24.36
CA SER A 258 -14.30 16.66 -24.71
C SER A 258 -15.55 17.45 -25.12
N ALA A 259 -16.58 16.79 -25.66
CA ALA A 259 -17.87 17.41 -25.98
C ALA A 259 -18.67 17.72 -24.71
N ASP A 260 -18.57 16.85 -23.70
CA ASP A 260 -19.22 17.02 -22.40
C ASP A 260 -18.62 18.17 -21.58
N LEU A 261 -17.32 18.42 -21.77
CA LEU A 261 -16.56 19.49 -21.12
C LEU A 261 -16.47 20.77 -21.97
N ASN A 262 -17.27 20.88 -23.03
CA ASN A 262 -17.28 22.08 -23.87
C ASN A 262 -18.07 23.22 -23.18
N TYR A 263 -17.36 24.04 -22.39
CA TYR A 263 -17.93 25.20 -21.68
C TYR A 263 -18.54 26.30 -22.57
N SER A 264 -18.31 26.24 -23.89
CA SER A 264 -18.96 27.17 -24.83
C SER A 264 -20.29 26.65 -25.38
N SER A 265 -20.65 25.40 -25.05
CA SER A 265 -21.87 24.75 -25.51
C SER A 265 -22.90 24.67 -24.39
N ALA A 266 -24.05 25.34 -24.60
CA ALA A 266 -25.21 25.26 -23.72
C ALA A 266 -25.80 23.83 -23.60
N ASN A 267 -25.40 22.92 -24.48
CA ASN A 267 -25.84 21.53 -24.49
C ASN A 267 -24.76 20.56 -24.00
N SER A 268 -23.61 21.02 -23.49
CA SER A 268 -22.60 20.13 -22.92
C SER A 268 -23.15 19.41 -21.68
N ARG A 269 -22.70 18.18 -21.40
CA ARG A 269 -23.14 17.44 -20.21
C ARG A 269 -22.80 18.20 -18.93
N ALA A 270 -21.60 18.79 -18.83
CA ALA A 270 -21.20 19.60 -17.68
C ALA A 270 -22.16 20.79 -17.45
N GLU A 271 -22.59 21.47 -18.53
CA GLU A 271 -23.55 22.60 -18.43
C GLU A 271 -24.94 22.11 -17.98
N ARG A 272 -25.40 20.97 -18.51
CA ARG A 272 -26.70 20.40 -18.08
C ARG A 272 -26.67 20.00 -16.61
N GLU A 273 -25.60 19.35 -16.17
CA GLU A 273 -25.43 18.93 -14.77
C GLU A 273 -25.34 20.13 -13.83
N ILE A 274 -24.56 21.16 -14.16
CA ILE A 274 -24.41 22.31 -13.24
C ILE A 274 -25.72 23.07 -13.04
N ASN A 275 -26.58 23.11 -14.07
CA ASN A 275 -27.87 23.80 -14.05
C ASN A 275 -29.02 22.93 -13.50
N ASP A 276 -28.78 21.64 -13.24
CA ASP A 276 -29.74 20.73 -12.62
C ASP A 276 -29.37 20.49 -11.14
N PRO A 277 -30.11 21.06 -10.17
CA PRO A 277 -29.84 20.85 -8.75
C PRO A 277 -29.87 19.37 -8.33
N SER A 278 -30.67 18.55 -9.01
CA SER A 278 -30.89 17.14 -8.73
C SER A 278 -29.88 16.20 -9.41
N ALA A 279 -29.02 16.72 -10.29
CA ALA A 279 -28.03 15.91 -10.97
C ALA A 279 -27.08 15.25 -9.96
N ARG A 280 -26.95 13.92 -10.06
CA ARG A 280 -26.03 13.07 -9.31
C ARG A 280 -25.32 12.12 -10.28
N PRO A 281 -24.29 12.58 -11.02
CA PRO A 281 -23.52 11.73 -11.89
C PRO A 281 -22.97 10.54 -11.10
N ALA A 282 -23.15 9.32 -11.61
CA ALA A 282 -22.69 8.12 -10.92
C ALA A 282 -21.16 8.05 -10.89
N ILE A 283 -20.62 7.58 -9.75
CA ILE A 283 -19.20 7.35 -9.53
C ILE A 283 -18.86 5.85 -9.72
N SER A 284 -17.63 5.55 -10.12
CA SER A 284 -17.13 4.18 -10.17
C SER A 284 -16.35 3.87 -8.89
N GLY A 285 -16.71 2.78 -8.22
CA GLY A 285 -16.06 2.37 -6.97
C GLY A 285 -16.47 3.22 -5.78
N GLY A 286 -15.61 3.22 -4.76
CA GLY A 286 -15.81 3.94 -3.51
C GLY A 286 -14.53 3.94 -2.67
N VAL A 287 -14.49 4.81 -1.67
CA VAL A 287 -13.58 4.74 -0.54
C VAL A 287 -14.07 3.65 0.41
N ASP A 288 -13.20 2.72 0.74
CA ASP A 288 -13.46 1.74 1.79
C ASP A 288 -13.06 2.29 3.15
N ASN A 289 -13.74 1.80 4.19
CA ASN A 289 -13.56 2.21 5.58
C ASN A 289 -13.53 3.75 5.76
N MET A 290 -14.49 4.45 5.16
CA MET A 290 -14.59 5.91 5.30
C MET A 290 -14.66 6.35 6.78
N GLU A 291 -15.22 5.49 7.64
CA GLU A 291 -15.28 5.68 9.09
C GLU A 291 -13.91 5.91 9.73
N ASP A 292 -12.83 5.36 9.17
CA ASP A 292 -11.49 5.43 9.74
C ASP A 292 -10.83 6.80 9.56
N TYR A 293 -11.32 7.64 8.64
CA TYR A 293 -10.70 8.94 8.35
C TYR A 293 -11.24 10.06 9.25
N ASP A 294 -10.36 10.84 9.85
CA ASP A 294 -10.72 12.02 10.64
C ASP A 294 -10.77 13.29 9.81
N VAL A 295 -9.93 13.37 8.77
CA VAL A 295 -9.81 14.55 7.89
C VAL A 295 -9.96 14.13 6.43
N VAL A 296 -10.80 14.86 5.69
CA VAL A 296 -11.03 14.65 4.26
C VAL A 296 -10.73 15.93 3.48
N PHE A 297 -9.64 15.93 2.73
CA PHE A 297 -9.36 16.96 1.72
C PHE A 297 -10.20 16.69 0.47
N LEU A 298 -11.12 17.59 0.15
CA LEU A 298 -12.09 17.42 -0.93
C LEU A 298 -11.75 18.29 -2.15
N GLY A 299 -11.24 17.67 -3.21
CA GLY A 299 -10.69 18.31 -4.40
C GLY A 299 -11.63 18.33 -5.61
N TYR A 300 -11.72 19.47 -6.31
CA TYR A 300 -12.49 19.55 -7.56
C TYR A 300 -12.09 20.71 -8.49
N PRO A 301 -12.26 20.60 -9.82
CA PRO A 301 -12.17 21.76 -10.70
C PRO A 301 -13.40 22.66 -10.53
N ILE A 302 -13.27 23.96 -10.79
CA ILE A 302 -14.44 24.86 -10.84
C ILE A 302 -15.11 24.79 -12.21
N TRP A 303 -16.41 24.53 -12.24
CA TRP A 303 -17.29 24.60 -13.41
C TRP A 303 -18.30 25.74 -13.23
N TRP A 304 -18.25 26.78 -14.07
CA TRP A 304 -19.08 27.99 -13.95
C TRP A 304 -19.13 28.62 -12.55
N GLY A 305 -18.02 28.59 -11.81
CA GLY A 305 -17.94 29.14 -10.46
C GLY A 305 -18.48 28.20 -9.36
N GLN A 306 -18.86 26.97 -9.73
CA GLN A 306 -19.46 25.98 -8.84
C GLN A 306 -18.72 24.65 -8.89
N THR A 307 -19.02 23.80 -7.90
CA THR A 307 -18.48 22.45 -7.79
C THR A 307 -19.21 21.49 -8.75
N PRO A 308 -18.50 20.63 -9.49
CA PRO A 308 -19.11 19.61 -10.34
C PRO A 308 -20.04 18.68 -9.55
N LYS A 309 -21.19 18.32 -10.14
CA LYS A 309 -22.22 17.54 -9.45
C LYS A 309 -21.80 16.14 -9.03
N ILE A 310 -20.75 15.58 -9.63
CA ILE A 310 -20.18 14.30 -9.20
C ILE A 310 -19.66 14.33 -7.75
N VAL A 311 -19.19 15.50 -7.27
CA VAL A 311 -18.77 15.67 -5.88
C VAL A 311 -19.97 15.61 -4.92
N TYR A 312 -21.16 16.01 -5.37
CA TYR A 312 -22.38 15.87 -4.60
C TYR A 312 -22.72 14.39 -4.41
N THR A 313 -22.60 13.59 -5.48
CA THR A 313 -22.76 12.12 -5.38
C THR A 313 -21.79 11.53 -4.37
N PHE A 314 -20.52 11.96 -4.39
CA PHE A 314 -19.52 11.49 -3.42
C PHE A 314 -19.91 11.83 -1.98
N LEU A 315 -20.24 13.09 -1.70
CA LEU A 315 -20.62 13.51 -0.34
C LEU A 315 -21.88 12.81 0.17
N GLU A 316 -22.85 12.52 -0.71
CA GLU A 316 -24.07 11.79 -0.33
C GLU A 316 -23.86 10.27 -0.20
N SER A 317 -22.70 9.75 -0.61
CA SER A 317 -22.41 8.31 -0.54
C SER A 317 -21.84 7.87 0.80
N TYR A 318 -21.49 8.81 1.68
CA TYR A 318 -20.76 8.54 2.92
C TYR A 318 -21.30 9.36 4.10
N ASP A 319 -21.02 8.86 5.30
CA ASP A 319 -21.22 9.58 6.56
C ASP A 319 -19.96 10.36 6.91
N PHE A 320 -20.12 11.67 7.14
CA PHE A 320 -19.03 12.58 7.51
C PHE A 320 -19.21 13.18 8.91
N ASP A 321 -20.13 12.63 9.71
CA ASP A 321 -20.41 13.09 11.06
C ASP A 321 -19.12 13.13 11.90
N GLY A 322 -18.82 14.30 12.46
CA GLY A 322 -17.63 14.53 13.28
C GLY A 322 -16.31 14.62 12.52
N LYS A 323 -16.27 14.32 11.22
CA LYS A 323 -15.06 14.42 10.39
C LYS A 323 -14.76 15.86 10.03
N THR A 324 -13.48 16.18 9.81
CA THR A 324 -13.04 17.48 9.31
C THR A 324 -12.98 17.47 7.79
N ILE A 325 -13.65 18.39 7.10
CA ILE A 325 -13.57 18.50 5.64
C ILE A 325 -12.82 19.78 5.24
N VAL A 326 -11.80 19.63 4.39
CA VAL A 326 -10.98 20.73 3.87
C VAL A 326 -11.10 20.80 2.35
N PRO A 327 -11.92 21.70 1.79
CA PRO A 327 -12.10 21.77 0.36
C PRO A 327 -10.88 22.40 -0.33
N PHE A 328 -10.52 21.92 -1.51
CA PHE A 328 -9.62 22.64 -2.40
C PHE A 328 -10.15 22.58 -3.83
N CYS A 329 -9.82 23.59 -4.62
CA CYS A 329 -10.27 23.61 -6.00
C CYS A 329 -9.21 24.10 -6.97
N THR A 330 -9.36 23.73 -8.24
CA THR A 330 -8.54 24.28 -9.33
C THR A 330 -9.37 25.14 -10.27
N SER A 331 -8.82 26.28 -10.65
CA SER A 331 -9.46 27.18 -11.61
C SER A 331 -8.43 28.04 -12.32
N ALA A 332 -8.83 28.63 -13.45
CA ALA A 332 -8.03 29.70 -14.07
C ALA A 332 -8.11 30.99 -13.24
N SER A 333 -9.32 31.45 -12.91
CA SER A 333 -9.55 32.76 -12.27
C SER A 333 -10.60 32.77 -11.16
N SER A 334 -11.57 31.85 -11.15
CA SER A 334 -12.63 31.84 -10.13
C SER A 334 -12.09 31.49 -8.75
N GLY A 335 -12.45 32.25 -7.72
CA GLY A 335 -12.17 31.87 -6.32
C GLY A 335 -13.01 30.67 -5.89
N ILE A 336 -12.67 30.07 -4.74
CA ILE A 336 -13.39 28.92 -4.18
C ILE A 336 -14.82 29.32 -3.74
N GLY A 337 -14.96 30.30 -2.85
CA GLY A 337 -16.25 30.93 -2.51
C GLY A 337 -17.42 29.95 -2.36
N SER A 338 -18.51 30.22 -3.08
CA SER A 338 -19.73 29.41 -3.01
C SER A 338 -19.57 27.96 -3.49
N SER A 339 -18.54 27.65 -4.27
CA SER A 339 -18.32 26.26 -4.69
C SER A 339 -18.08 25.35 -3.47
N ALA A 340 -17.40 25.85 -2.44
CA ALA A 340 -17.20 25.12 -1.19
C ALA A 340 -18.41 25.25 -0.25
N THR A 341 -18.88 26.47 0.01
CA THR A 341 -19.91 26.68 1.05
C THR A 341 -21.23 25.99 0.73
N ASN A 342 -21.57 25.83 -0.55
CA ASN A 342 -22.78 25.12 -0.97
C ASN A 342 -22.74 23.60 -0.71
N LEU A 343 -21.56 23.03 -0.39
CA LEU A 343 -21.42 21.61 -0.05
C LEU A 343 -21.73 21.33 1.42
N HIS A 344 -21.74 22.34 2.29
CA HIS A 344 -21.93 22.16 3.73
C HIS A 344 -23.30 21.53 4.05
N ASP A 345 -24.33 21.83 3.25
CA ASP A 345 -25.67 21.28 3.42
C ASP A 345 -25.73 19.75 3.20
N LEU A 346 -24.72 19.15 2.54
CA LEU A 346 -24.63 17.70 2.29
C LEU A 346 -23.94 16.95 3.42
N ALA A 347 -23.10 17.63 4.20
CA ALA A 347 -22.42 17.08 5.38
C ALA A 347 -22.49 18.12 6.52
N PRO A 348 -23.70 18.35 7.08
CA PRO A 348 -23.94 19.43 8.04
C PRO A 348 -23.25 19.20 9.39
N ASP A 349 -22.99 17.94 9.73
CA ASP A 349 -22.39 17.52 11.00
C ASP A 349 -20.86 17.31 10.89
N ALA A 350 -20.28 17.65 9.74
CA ALA A 350 -18.84 17.70 9.54
C ALA A 350 -18.24 19.06 9.98
N ASN A 351 -16.99 19.04 10.43
CA ASN A 351 -16.19 20.22 10.75
C ASN A 351 -15.55 20.80 9.49
N TRP A 352 -16.18 21.79 8.87
CA TRP A 352 -15.67 22.41 7.64
C TRP A 352 -14.58 23.46 7.91
N LEU A 353 -13.38 23.25 7.36
CA LEU A 353 -12.31 24.26 7.34
C LEU A 353 -12.36 25.12 6.09
N SER A 354 -11.67 26.25 6.14
CA SER A 354 -11.54 27.13 4.98
C SER A 354 -10.68 26.47 3.90
N GLY A 355 -11.23 26.39 2.69
CA GLY A 355 -10.54 25.81 1.55
C GLY A 355 -9.68 26.78 0.74
N GLN A 356 -8.90 26.24 -0.19
CA GLN A 356 -7.97 27.00 -1.03
C GLN A 356 -8.17 26.74 -2.52
N ARG A 357 -8.07 27.82 -3.31
CA ARG A 357 -8.08 27.75 -4.78
C ARG A 357 -6.66 27.76 -5.33
N PHE A 358 -6.32 26.73 -6.10
CA PHE A 358 -5.05 26.58 -6.80
C PHE A 358 -5.19 26.86 -8.31
N GLY A 359 -4.09 27.28 -8.92
CA GLY A 359 -3.94 27.21 -10.38
C GLY A 359 -3.50 25.80 -10.79
N GLY A 360 -3.75 25.40 -12.03
CA GLY A 360 -3.45 24.04 -12.51
C GLY A 360 -1.97 23.62 -12.44
N GLY A 361 -1.04 24.57 -12.42
CA GLY A 361 0.40 24.34 -12.25
C GLY A 361 0.91 24.68 -10.85
N ALA A 362 0.07 24.57 -9.82
CA ALA A 362 0.51 24.81 -8.44
C ALA A 362 1.64 23.85 -8.06
N SER A 363 2.72 24.39 -7.49
CA SER A 363 3.87 23.60 -7.05
C SER A 363 3.62 22.95 -5.70
N LEU A 364 4.31 21.84 -5.43
CA LEU A 364 4.40 21.20 -4.10
C LEU A 364 4.59 22.20 -2.96
N SER A 365 5.57 23.11 -3.05
CA SER A 365 5.85 24.10 -2.00
C SER A 365 4.69 25.06 -1.71
N ALA A 366 3.85 25.34 -2.69
CA ALA A 366 2.68 26.20 -2.52
C ALA A 366 1.53 25.45 -1.82
N VAL A 367 1.41 24.15 -2.07
CA VAL A 367 0.46 23.26 -1.39
C VAL A 367 0.90 23.04 0.06
N GLU A 368 2.18 22.73 0.27
CA GLU A 368 2.80 22.57 1.60
C GLU A 368 2.62 23.83 2.47
N SER A 369 2.90 25.01 1.91
CA SER A 369 2.70 26.28 2.63
C SER A 369 1.24 26.53 3.03
N TRP A 370 0.28 26.02 2.25
CA TRP A 370 -1.14 26.13 2.61
C TRP A 370 -1.49 25.16 3.74
N VAL A 371 -1.09 23.90 3.61
CA VAL A 371 -1.32 22.84 4.60
C VAL A 371 -0.76 23.25 5.97
N ASN A 372 0.47 23.76 6.02
CA ASN A 372 1.11 24.20 7.27
C ASN A 372 0.39 25.38 7.97
N GLY A 373 -0.54 26.05 7.27
CA GLY A 373 -1.37 27.12 7.82
C GLY A 373 -2.75 26.66 8.30
N LEU A 374 -3.09 25.38 8.12
CA LEU A 374 -4.36 24.81 8.56
C LEU A 374 -4.27 24.38 10.02
N ASP A 375 -5.35 24.61 10.77
CA ASP A 375 -5.53 24.09 12.13
C ASP A 375 -6.14 22.69 12.03
N LEU A 376 -5.33 21.73 11.58
CA LEU A 376 -5.72 20.33 11.49
C LEU A 376 -5.67 19.70 12.90
N PRO A 377 -6.58 18.74 13.21
CA PRO A 377 -6.38 17.87 14.36
C PRO A 377 -4.99 17.21 14.28
N ALA A 378 -4.33 17.03 15.42
CA ALA A 378 -2.92 16.66 15.48
C ALA A 378 -2.64 15.41 14.65
N VAL A 379 -1.81 15.56 13.62
CA VAL A 379 -1.28 14.47 12.79
C VAL A 379 0.08 14.12 13.40
N ALA A 380 0.35 12.85 13.73
CA ALA A 380 1.66 12.47 14.28
C ALA A 380 2.79 12.79 13.29
N GLU A 381 3.90 13.33 13.83
CA GLU A 381 5.14 13.65 13.09
C GLU A 381 5.93 12.43 12.63
#